data_AF-C6KV73-F1
#
_entry.id   AF-C6KV73-F1
#
_cell.length_a   1.000
_cell.length_b   1.000
_cell.length_c   1.000
_cell.angle_alpha   90.00
_cell.angle_beta   90.00
_cell.angle_gamma   90.00
#
_symmetry.space_group_name_H-M   'P 1'
#
loop_
_entity.id
_entity.type
_entity.pdbx_description
1 polymer ?
#
loop_
_entity_poly.entity_id
_entity_poly.type
_entity_poly.pdbx_seq_one_letter_code
_entity_poly.pdbx_strand_id
1 'polypeptide(L)'
;MTRRNTPKRGAFGLHRLRMRPSCCSKPPETSGMFEPGLFPASVLPPSVIHPDRALSLDASVVTIGAFDGVHRGHQALIEVFVRQARELGVPAVVYTFDPPPRVAFGAAEKLIDTRERIRRLRFLGADHIVLAHFTTEYRQRSPLEFIEELAALSPVALWVGDDFRFGRDRAGDTALLARHFDLQLLPKVVCSGGERVSSSRIRALFAQGRNAEADTLLGWQQPWGTEGILLIYYGSPGRRPSLREPLEHSISEPRLIAATVRGRFVINVSGVPITPWRRSSTARDR
;
A
#
# COMPACT_ATOMS: atom_id res chain seq x y z
N MET A 1 -2.09 -81.57 -19.46
CA MET A 1 -1.20 -80.60 -20.13
C MET A 1 -1.42 -79.23 -19.53
N THR A 2 -0.33 -78.54 -19.15
CA THR A 2 -0.16 -77.07 -18.95
C THR A 2 -1.05 -76.33 -17.93
N ARG A 3 -0.61 -75.35 -17.13
CA ARG A 3 0.67 -74.75 -16.72
C ARG A 3 0.31 -73.86 -15.52
N ARG A 4 1.20 -73.73 -14.54
CA ARG A 4 1.10 -72.75 -13.44
C ARG A 4 1.12 -71.31 -14.00
N ASN A 5 0.37 -70.39 -13.39
CA ASN A 5 0.76 -68.98 -13.41
C ASN A 5 0.28 -68.23 -12.16
N THR A 6 1.25 -67.79 -11.38
CA THR A 6 1.14 -66.86 -10.24
C THR A 6 0.84 -65.44 -10.73
N PRO A 7 0.02 -64.64 -10.03
CA PRO A 7 -0.10 -63.22 -10.32
C PRO A 7 1.11 -62.45 -9.82
N LYS A 8 1.63 -61.58 -10.68
CA LYS A 8 2.79 -60.70 -10.48
C LYS A 8 2.50 -59.61 -9.44
N ARG A 9 3.51 -59.32 -8.61
CA ARG A 9 3.61 -58.12 -7.77
C ARG A 9 3.58 -56.87 -8.67
N GLY A 10 2.54 -56.05 -8.53
CA GLY A 10 2.49 -54.71 -9.09
C GLY A 10 3.23 -53.74 -8.19
N ALA A 11 4.30 -53.12 -8.71
CA ALA A 11 5.07 -52.11 -8.02
C ALA A 11 4.23 -50.85 -7.78
N PHE A 12 4.13 -50.42 -6.52
CA PHE A 12 3.65 -49.10 -6.16
C PHE A 12 4.65 -48.06 -6.67
N GLY A 13 4.35 -47.46 -7.83
CA GLY A 13 5.03 -46.29 -8.33
C GLY A 13 4.70 -45.08 -7.47
N LEU A 14 5.60 -44.73 -6.55
CA LEU A 14 5.63 -43.43 -5.90
C LEU A 14 5.84 -42.37 -6.99
N HIS A 15 4.74 -41.76 -7.47
CA HIS A 15 4.80 -40.48 -8.15
C HIS A 15 5.31 -39.45 -7.15
N ARG A 16 6.63 -39.21 -7.16
CA ARG A 16 7.21 -37.99 -6.58
C ARG A 16 6.53 -36.81 -7.27
N LEU A 17 5.58 -36.17 -6.59
CA LEU A 17 5.27 -34.78 -6.85
C LEU A 17 6.60 -34.03 -6.74
N ARG A 18 7.16 -33.61 -7.87
CA ARG A 18 8.19 -32.59 -7.88
C ARG A 18 7.52 -31.29 -7.42
N MET A 19 7.52 -31.07 -6.12
CA MET A 19 7.32 -29.74 -5.53
C MET A 19 8.35 -28.82 -6.21
N ARG A 20 7.86 -27.91 -7.07
CA ARG A 20 8.71 -26.82 -7.55
C ARG A 20 9.14 -26.03 -6.32
N PRO A 21 10.43 -25.66 -6.17
CA PRO A 21 10.87 -24.88 -5.04
C PRO A 21 10.03 -23.59 -4.95
N SER A 22 9.50 -23.30 -3.76
CA SER A 22 8.81 -22.05 -3.48
C SER A 22 9.75 -20.89 -3.82
N CYS A 23 9.29 -20.06 -4.77
CA CYS A 23 9.99 -18.90 -5.32
C CYS A 23 10.48 -17.90 -4.25
N CYS A 24 9.90 -17.98 -3.04
CA CYS A 24 10.12 -17.03 -1.95
C CYS A 24 10.67 -17.67 -0.66
N SER A 25 11.19 -18.90 -0.70
CA SER A 25 11.64 -19.63 0.50
C SER A 25 12.92 -19.09 1.15
N LYS A 26 13.60 -18.11 0.55
CA LYS A 26 14.70 -17.37 1.18
C LYS A 26 14.55 -15.87 0.92
N PRO A 27 14.67 -15.01 1.94
CA PRO A 27 14.91 -13.60 1.69
C PRO A 27 16.22 -13.48 0.89
N PRO A 28 16.29 -12.63 -0.15
CA PRO A 28 17.54 -12.41 -0.86
C PRO A 28 18.59 -11.88 0.11
N GLU A 29 19.83 -12.37 0.00
CA GLU A 29 20.98 -11.69 0.56
C GLU A 29 21.05 -10.30 -0.08
N THR A 30 20.75 -9.28 0.70
CA THR A 30 20.73 -7.87 0.28
C THR A 30 22.16 -7.38 0.12
N SER A 31 22.82 -7.77 -0.97
CA SER A 31 23.99 -7.06 -1.49
C SER A 31 23.53 -6.16 -2.63
N GLY A 32 23.28 -4.88 -2.30
CA GLY A 32 23.03 -3.83 -3.28
C GLY A 32 21.58 -3.34 -3.46
N MET A 33 20.63 -3.71 -2.58
CA MET A 33 19.33 -3.04 -2.54
C MET A 33 19.36 -1.89 -1.55
N PHE A 34 19.23 -0.70 -2.12
CA PHE A 34 19.07 0.61 -1.50
C PHE A 34 18.20 0.57 -0.22
N GLU A 35 18.67 1.19 0.86
CA GLU A 35 17.82 1.43 2.03
C GLU A 35 16.65 2.33 1.61
N PRO A 36 15.38 1.92 1.79
CA PRO A 36 14.26 2.78 1.49
C PRO A 36 14.38 4.03 2.35
N GLY A 37 14.43 5.17 1.67
CA GLY A 37 14.74 6.47 2.24
C GLY A 37 14.06 6.67 3.59
N LEU A 38 14.90 6.83 4.61
CA LEU A 38 14.54 7.31 5.94
C LEU A 38 14.17 8.79 5.83
N PHE A 39 13.11 9.12 5.09
CA PHE A 39 12.60 10.48 5.02
C PHE A 39 11.98 10.80 6.39
N PRO A 40 12.40 11.88 7.07
CA PRO A 40 11.78 12.26 8.33
C PRO A 40 10.29 12.49 8.09
N ALA A 41 9.45 11.79 8.86
CA ALA A 41 7.99 11.87 8.83
C ALA A 41 7.41 13.27 9.00
N SER A 42 8.24 14.19 9.51
CA SER A 42 7.79 15.32 10.30
C SER A 42 7.37 16.53 9.47
N VAL A 43 7.25 16.42 8.14
CA VAL A 43 6.95 17.60 7.29
C VAL A 43 6.03 17.33 6.10
N LEU A 44 5.54 16.11 5.86
CA LEU A 44 4.58 15.92 4.77
C LEU A 44 3.16 16.28 5.27
N PRO A 45 2.47 17.26 4.64
CA PRO A 45 1.08 17.56 4.98
C PRO A 45 0.22 16.31 4.78
N PRO A 46 -0.89 16.16 5.53
CA PRO A 46 -1.79 15.04 5.33
C PRO A 46 -2.28 15.05 3.89
N SER A 47 -2.10 13.93 3.18
CA SER A 47 -2.52 13.84 1.79
C SER A 47 -4.01 14.12 1.66
N VAL A 48 -4.38 14.92 0.65
CA VAL A 48 -5.76 15.33 0.41
C VAL A 48 -6.39 14.38 -0.59
N ILE A 49 -7.60 13.92 -0.28
CA ILE A 49 -8.35 12.98 -1.13
C ILE A 49 -9.36 13.78 -1.95
N HIS A 50 -9.41 13.53 -3.26
CA HIS A 50 -10.26 14.23 -4.21
C HIS A 50 -11.09 13.22 -5.01
N PRO A 51 -12.37 13.50 -5.30
CA PRO A 51 -13.05 12.76 -6.37
C PRO A 51 -12.46 13.12 -7.73
N ASP A 52 -12.78 12.35 -8.78
CA ASP A 52 -12.35 12.68 -10.14
C ASP A 52 -12.88 14.05 -10.56
N ARG A 53 -12.08 14.78 -11.35
CA ARG A 53 -12.36 16.15 -11.84
C ARG A 53 -12.44 17.26 -10.78
N ALA A 54 -12.21 16.98 -9.50
CA ALA A 54 -12.26 18.00 -8.45
C ALA A 54 -10.91 18.66 -8.12
N LEU A 55 -9.81 18.05 -8.56
CA LEU A 55 -8.46 18.58 -8.36
C LEU A 55 -7.97 19.23 -9.65
N SER A 56 -7.53 20.48 -9.55
CA SER A 56 -6.77 21.16 -10.59
C SER A 56 -5.50 21.74 -9.99
N LEU A 57 -4.38 21.62 -10.72
CA LEU A 57 -3.05 22.02 -10.28
C LEU A 57 -2.33 22.70 -11.45
N ASP A 58 -1.38 23.58 -11.14
CA ASP A 58 -0.55 24.26 -12.16
C ASP A 58 0.61 23.37 -12.65
N ALA A 59 1.06 22.42 -11.81
CA ALA A 59 2.06 21.42 -12.15
C ALA A 59 1.95 20.23 -11.19
N SER A 60 2.24 19.01 -11.65
CA SER A 60 2.37 17.84 -10.79
C SER A 60 3.17 16.70 -11.42
N VAL A 61 3.61 15.73 -10.60
CA VAL A 61 3.98 14.41 -11.11
C VAL A 61 2.86 13.44 -10.76
N VAL A 62 2.32 12.77 -11.77
CA VAL A 62 1.14 11.92 -11.63
C VAL A 62 1.53 10.45 -11.81
N THR A 63 0.94 9.56 -11.02
CA THR A 63 0.88 8.13 -11.36
C THR A 63 -0.56 7.62 -11.38
N ILE A 64 -0.84 6.60 -12.20
CA ILE A 64 -2.17 6.05 -12.38
C ILE A 64 -2.17 4.54 -12.12
N GLY A 65 -3.14 4.06 -11.35
CA GLY A 65 -3.29 2.62 -11.14
C GLY A 65 -4.42 2.21 -10.22
N ALA A 66 -4.77 0.93 -10.27
CA ALA A 66 -5.73 0.34 -9.35
C ALA A 66 -5.17 0.26 -7.91
N PHE A 67 -3.86 0.10 -7.77
CA PHE A 67 -3.14 0.03 -6.49
C PHE A 67 -3.72 -0.96 -5.46
N ASP A 68 -4.46 -1.98 -5.91
CA ASP A 68 -5.09 -2.94 -5.01
C ASP A 68 -4.03 -3.85 -4.36
N GLY A 69 -3.96 -3.80 -3.04
CA GLY A 69 -2.92 -4.41 -2.20
C GLY A 69 -1.65 -3.57 -2.02
N VAL A 70 -1.44 -2.51 -2.82
CA VAL A 70 -0.21 -1.68 -2.84
C VAL A 70 1.07 -2.55 -2.70
N HIS A 71 1.17 -3.60 -3.52
CA HIS A 71 2.26 -4.57 -3.46
C HIS A 71 3.62 -3.98 -3.87
N ARG A 72 4.71 -4.73 -3.75
CA ARG A 72 6.08 -4.24 -4.03
C ARG A 72 6.24 -3.60 -5.43
N GLY A 73 5.53 -4.11 -6.43
CA GLY A 73 5.47 -3.46 -7.75
C GLY A 73 4.85 -2.06 -7.76
N HIS A 74 3.80 -1.83 -6.96
CA HIS A 74 3.22 -0.50 -6.79
C HIS A 74 4.12 0.39 -5.93
N GLN A 75 4.74 -0.15 -4.88
CA GLN A 75 5.68 0.59 -4.02
C GLN A 75 6.84 1.14 -4.84
N ALA A 76 7.47 0.32 -5.69
CA ALA A 76 8.54 0.76 -6.57
C ALA A 76 8.12 1.90 -7.52
N LEU A 77 6.91 1.81 -8.10
CA LEU A 77 6.35 2.89 -8.93
C LEU A 77 6.15 4.17 -8.12
N ILE A 78 5.56 4.04 -6.93
CA ILE A 78 5.24 5.18 -6.08
C ILE A 78 6.51 5.88 -5.60
N GLU A 79 7.50 5.13 -5.13
CA GLU A 79 8.77 5.66 -4.65
C GLU A 79 9.53 6.46 -5.72
N VAL A 80 9.55 5.95 -6.97
CA VAL A 80 10.25 6.62 -8.07
C VAL A 80 9.56 7.93 -8.45
N PHE A 81 8.24 7.95 -8.64
CA PHE A 81 7.56 9.19 -9.04
C PHE A 81 7.50 10.21 -7.90
N VAL A 82 7.32 9.76 -6.63
CA VAL A 82 7.36 10.66 -5.46
C VAL A 82 8.73 11.32 -5.38
N ARG A 83 9.82 10.57 -5.55
CA ARG A 83 11.17 11.15 -5.59
C ARG A 83 11.28 12.22 -6.68
N GLN A 84 10.82 11.95 -7.90
CA GLN A 84 10.85 12.95 -8.98
C GLN A 84 10.00 14.18 -8.66
N ALA A 85 8.81 14.02 -8.06
CA ALA A 85 7.97 15.13 -7.63
C ALA A 85 8.71 16.05 -6.65
N ARG A 86 9.44 15.46 -5.69
CA ARG A 86 10.25 16.20 -4.72
C ARG A 86 11.44 16.91 -5.37
N GLU A 87 12.14 16.25 -6.29
CA GLU A 87 13.25 16.84 -7.05
C GLU A 87 12.80 18.05 -7.88
N LEU A 88 11.59 17.99 -8.43
CA LEU A 88 10.98 19.07 -9.21
C LEU A 88 10.26 20.13 -8.37
N GLY A 89 10.08 19.90 -7.05
CA GLY A 89 9.35 20.80 -6.17
C GLY A 89 7.85 20.91 -6.49
N VAL A 90 7.24 19.88 -7.09
CA VAL A 90 5.81 19.85 -7.46
C VAL A 90 5.04 18.77 -6.69
N PRO A 91 3.70 18.86 -6.58
CA PRO A 91 2.89 17.83 -5.93
C PRO A 91 3.00 16.43 -6.56
N ALA A 92 3.06 15.41 -5.69
CA ALA A 92 2.96 14.00 -6.04
C ALA A 92 1.49 13.54 -6.02
N VAL A 93 0.92 13.21 -7.19
CA VAL A 93 -0.49 12.85 -7.33
C VAL A 93 -0.65 11.38 -7.70
N VAL A 94 -1.40 10.65 -6.88
CA VAL A 94 -1.84 9.28 -7.22
C VAL A 94 -3.28 9.33 -7.73
N TYR A 95 -3.48 8.92 -8.97
CA TYR A 95 -4.81 8.70 -9.55
C TYR A 95 -5.19 7.22 -9.41
N THR A 96 -6.24 6.95 -8.64
CA THR A 96 -6.73 5.60 -8.38
C THR A 96 -8.26 5.50 -8.41
N PHE A 97 -8.79 4.29 -8.22
CA PHE A 97 -10.18 3.95 -8.54
C PHE A 97 -10.84 3.20 -7.39
N ASP A 98 -12.06 3.58 -6.99
CA ASP A 98 -12.88 2.78 -6.06
C ASP A 98 -14.28 2.49 -6.62
N PRO A 99 -14.68 1.20 -6.74
CA PRO A 99 -13.85 0.01 -6.55
C PRO A 99 -12.69 -0.11 -7.56
N PRO A 100 -11.62 -0.87 -7.25
CA PRO A 100 -10.60 -1.19 -8.24
C PRO A 100 -11.24 -1.79 -9.51
N PRO A 101 -10.79 -1.49 -10.74
CA PRO A 101 -11.52 -1.84 -11.96
C PRO A 101 -11.86 -3.32 -12.06
N ARG A 102 -10.91 -4.23 -11.80
CA ARG A 102 -11.16 -5.67 -11.81
C ARG A 102 -12.23 -6.13 -10.82
N VAL A 103 -12.30 -5.47 -9.66
CA VAL A 103 -13.32 -5.73 -8.64
C VAL A 103 -14.66 -5.20 -9.11
N ALA A 104 -14.68 -3.99 -9.65
CA ALA A 104 -15.87 -3.41 -10.25
C ALA A 104 -16.45 -4.34 -11.32
N PHE A 105 -15.61 -4.95 -12.17
CA PHE A 105 -16.03 -5.86 -13.25
C PHE A 105 -16.51 -7.23 -12.73
N GLY A 106 -16.54 -7.47 -11.41
CA GLY A 106 -16.87 -8.77 -10.84
C GLY A 106 -15.81 -9.84 -11.11
N ALA A 107 -14.61 -9.44 -11.57
CA ALA A 107 -13.55 -10.34 -12.01
C ALA A 107 -12.49 -10.63 -10.92
N ALA A 108 -12.66 -10.07 -9.73
CA ALA A 108 -11.78 -10.27 -8.57
C ALA A 108 -12.41 -9.72 -7.28
N GLU A 109 -11.97 -10.23 -6.12
CA GLU A 109 -12.22 -9.60 -4.82
C GLU A 109 -11.16 -8.52 -4.51
N LYS A 110 -11.47 -7.59 -3.59
CA LYS A 110 -10.49 -6.59 -3.12
C LYS A 110 -9.37 -7.30 -2.32
N LEU A 111 -8.11 -6.90 -2.53
CA LEU A 111 -7.00 -7.37 -1.68
C LEU A 111 -6.94 -6.62 -0.35
N ILE A 112 -7.28 -5.33 -0.37
CA ILE A 112 -7.39 -4.47 0.80
C ILE A 112 -8.59 -3.53 0.64
N ASP A 113 -9.12 -3.03 1.75
CA ASP A 113 -10.16 -2.01 1.70
C ASP A 113 -9.60 -0.65 1.21
N THR A 114 -10.51 0.24 0.84
CA THR A 114 -10.16 1.57 0.31
C THR A 114 -9.40 2.42 1.32
N ARG A 115 -9.74 2.33 2.61
CA ARG A 115 -9.10 3.10 3.69
C ARG A 115 -7.65 2.67 3.87
N GLU A 116 -7.39 1.38 3.88
CA GLU A 116 -6.05 0.81 3.97
C GLU A 116 -5.22 1.12 2.74
N ARG A 117 -5.81 1.04 1.54
CA ARG A 117 -5.13 1.48 0.30
C ARG A 117 -4.71 2.94 0.39
N ILE A 118 -5.61 3.83 0.80
CA ILE A 118 -5.30 5.25 1.00
C ILE A 118 -4.17 5.40 2.02
N ARG A 119 -4.25 4.77 3.19
CA ARG A 119 -3.19 4.82 4.21
C ARG A 119 -1.82 4.45 3.64
N ARG A 120 -1.73 3.38 2.86
CA ARG A 120 -0.49 2.93 2.22
C ARG A 120 0.02 3.91 1.17
N LEU A 121 -0.86 4.47 0.34
CA LEU A 121 -0.47 5.49 -0.64
C LEU A 121 0.06 6.76 0.05
N ARG A 122 -0.57 7.18 1.14
CA ARG A 122 -0.10 8.30 1.98
C ARG A 122 1.26 8.01 2.61
N PHE A 123 1.41 6.80 3.17
CA PHE A 123 2.66 6.36 3.78
C PHE A 123 3.84 6.42 2.79
N LEU A 124 3.59 6.10 1.53
CA LEU A 124 4.58 6.14 0.45
C LEU A 124 4.84 7.56 -0.11
N GLY A 125 4.20 8.59 0.44
CA GLY A 125 4.52 9.99 0.15
C GLY A 125 3.65 10.68 -0.91
N ALA A 126 2.47 10.16 -1.23
CA ALA A 126 1.51 10.87 -2.07
C ALA A 126 0.99 12.16 -1.38
N ASP A 127 0.96 13.29 -2.08
CA ASP A 127 0.39 14.54 -1.57
C ASP A 127 -1.11 14.63 -1.86
N HIS A 128 -1.51 14.21 -3.07
CA HIS A 128 -2.90 14.15 -3.50
C HIS A 128 -3.26 12.75 -3.94
N ILE A 129 -4.45 12.30 -3.56
CA ILE A 129 -5.02 11.04 -4.04
C ILE A 129 -6.34 11.38 -4.73
N VAL A 130 -6.36 11.26 -6.06
CA VAL A 130 -7.61 11.27 -6.82
C VAL A 130 -8.21 9.88 -6.72
N LEU A 131 -9.35 9.76 -6.04
CA LEU A 131 -10.12 8.54 -5.86
C LEU A 131 -11.34 8.58 -6.78
N ALA A 132 -11.13 8.21 -8.03
CA ALA A 132 -12.18 8.17 -9.04
C ALA A 132 -13.22 7.08 -8.72
N HIS A 133 -14.50 7.42 -8.77
CA HIS A 133 -15.55 6.44 -8.54
C HIS A 133 -15.78 5.60 -9.80
N PHE A 134 -15.39 4.32 -9.77
CA PHE A 134 -15.36 3.47 -10.97
C PHE A 134 -16.72 2.81 -11.24
N THR A 135 -17.71 3.62 -11.60
CA THR A 135 -19.08 3.19 -11.91
C THR A 135 -19.23 2.62 -13.32
N THR A 136 -20.43 2.17 -13.66
CA THR A 136 -20.80 1.79 -15.03
C THR A 136 -20.64 2.97 -15.98
N GLU A 137 -21.01 4.17 -15.55
CA GLU A 137 -20.87 5.42 -16.31
C GLU A 137 -19.39 5.76 -16.52
N TYR A 138 -18.55 5.63 -15.48
CA TYR A 138 -17.11 5.87 -15.59
C TYR A 138 -16.46 5.00 -16.67
N ARG A 139 -16.87 3.73 -16.78
CA ARG A 139 -16.34 2.80 -17.81
C ARG A 139 -16.64 3.23 -19.23
N GLN A 140 -17.68 4.02 -19.44
CA GLN A 140 -18.04 4.51 -20.76
C GLN A 140 -17.15 5.68 -21.21
N ARG A 141 -16.29 6.24 -20.35
CA ARG A 141 -15.37 7.31 -20.75
C ARG A 141 -14.44 6.84 -21.85
N SER A 142 -14.39 7.59 -22.93
CA SER A 142 -13.42 7.45 -24.00
C SER A 142 -11.99 7.69 -23.48
N PRO A 143 -10.96 7.23 -24.22
CA PRO A 143 -9.58 7.57 -23.90
C PRO A 143 -9.34 9.08 -23.83
N LEU A 144 -9.97 9.87 -24.71
CA LEU A 144 -9.80 11.33 -24.75
C LEU A 144 -10.38 12.02 -23.52
N GLU A 145 -11.58 11.63 -23.07
CA GLU A 145 -12.16 12.16 -21.83
C GLU A 145 -11.28 11.87 -20.61
N PHE A 146 -10.64 10.70 -20.56
CA PHE A 146 -9.69 10.40 -19.49
C PHE A 146 -8.39 11.21 -19.60
N ILE A 147 -7.92 11.50 -20.81
CA ILE A 147 -6.76 12.38 -21.04
C ILE A 147 -7.06 13.81 -20.59
N GLU A 148 -8.26 14.33 -20.86
CA GLU A 148 -8.70 15.65 -20.39
C GLU A 148 -8.72 15.72 -18.85
N GLU A 149 -9.18 14.65 -18.19
CA GLU A 149 -9.14 14.54 -16.73
C GLU A 149 -7.71 14.59 -16.19
N LEU A 150 -6.76 13.91 -16.85
CA LEU A 150 -5.35 13.96 -16.48
C LEU A 150 -4.73 15.32 -16.77
N ALA A 151 -5.12 15.98 -17.86
CA ALA A 151 -4.60 17.28 -18.24
C ALA A 151 -4.92 18.37 -17.20
N ALA A 152 -6.07 18.27 -16.51
CA ALA A 152 -6.42 19.19 -15.42
C ALA A 152 -5.45 19.14 -14.23
N LEU A 153 -4.65 18.08 -14.10
CA LEU A 153 -3.61 17.92 -13.08
C LEU A 153 -2.27 18.54 -13.51
N SER A 154 -2.15 19.01 -14.76
CA SER A 154 -0.94 19.58 -15.35
C SER A 154 0.32 18.71 -15.11
N PRO A 155 0.32 17.43 -15.53
CA PRO A 155 1.45 16.54 -15.28
C PRO A 155 2.70 17.02 -16.04
N VAL A 156 3.74 17.40 -15.30
CA VAL A 156 5.09 17.62 -15.86
C VAL A 156 5.81 16.30 -16.11
N ALA A 157 5.39 15.21 -15.45
CA ALA A 157 5.74 13.84 -15.77
C ALA A 157 4.60 12.90 -15.35
N LEU A 158 4.34 11.87 -16.17
CA LEU A 158 3.31 10.86 -15.93
C LEU A 158 3.94 9.46 -15.84
N TRP A 159 3.77 8.80 -14.69
CA TRP A 159 4.31 7.46 -14.43
C TRP A 159 3.23 6.39 -14.47
N VAL A 160 3.41 5.39 -15.34
CA VAL A 160 2.54 4.21 -15.41
C VAL A 160 3.35 2.92 -15.59
N GLY A 161 2.71 1.77 -15.37
CA GLY A 161 3.27 0.49 -15.78
C GLY A 161 3.29 0.35 -17.31
N ASP A 162 4.27 -0.37 -17.83
CA ASP A 162 4.45 -0.65 -19.26
C ASP A 162 3.21 -1.24 -19.98
N ASP A 163 2.34 -1.96 -19.26
CA ASP A 163 1.11 -2.59 -19.76
C ASP A 163 -0.18 -1.84 -19.40
N PHE A 164 -0.08 -0.55 -19.05
CA PHE A 164 -1.23 0.28 -18.69
C PHE A 164 -2.19 0.47 -19.87
N ARG A 165 -3.49 0.35 -19.57
CA ARG A 165 -4.60 0.55 -20.51
C ARG A 165 -5.75 1.28 -19.82
N PHE A 166 -6.44 2.13 -20.57
CA PHE A 166 -7.48 3.01 -20.04
C PHE A 166 -8.56 3.30 -21.09
N GLY A 167 -9.59 4.05 -20.69
CA GLY A 167 -10.76 4.33 -21.51
C GLY A 167 -11.65 3.11 -21.75
N ARG A 168 -12.79 3.37 -22.38
CA ARG A 168 -13.80 2.39 -22.77
C ARG A 168 -13.13 1.25 -23.54
N ASP A 169 -13.45 0.02 -23.13
CA ASP A 169 -12.92 -1.22 -23.71
C ASP A 169 -11.39 -1.28 -23.82
N ARG A 170 -10.68 -0.55 -22.95
CA ARG A 170 -9.21 -0.50 -22.92
C ARG A 170 -8.61 0.05 -24.23
N ALA A 171 -9.35 0.91 -24.92
CA ALA A 171 -8.95 1.49 -26.21
C ALA A 171 -7.73 2.44 -26.10
N GLY A 172 -7.47 3.00 -24.92
CA GLY A 172 -6.28 3.82 -24.65
C GLY A 172 -5.11 2.97 -24.16
N ASP A 173 -3.89 3.36 -24.56
CA ASP A 173 -2.64 2.71 -24.16
C ASP A 173 -1.50 3.71 -23.92
N THR A 174 -0.33 3.18 -23.52
CA THR A 174 0.86 3.98 -23.24
C THR A 174 1.33 4.78 -24.45
N ALA A 175 1.16 4.28 -25.67
CA ALA A 175 1.51 5.02 -26.88
C ALA A 175 0.59 6.23 -27.08
N LEU A 176 -0.70 6.11 -26.75
CA LEU A 176 -1.61 7.25 -26.75
C LEU A 176 -1.21 8.27 -25.66
N LEU A 177 -0.93 7.85 -24.42
CA LEU A 177 -0.50 8.78 -23.36
C LEU A 177 0.77 9.55 -23.72
N ALA A 178 1.75 8.89 -24.34
CA ALA A 178 3.02 9.50 -24.74
C ALA A 178 2.86 10.62 -25.79
N ARG A 179 1.72 10.70 -26.48
CA ARG A 179 1.41 11.80 -27.41
C ARG A 179 0.92 13.06 -26.68
N HIS A 180 0.46 12.92 -25.43
CA HIS A 180 -0.16 14.00 -24.67
C HIS A 180 0.65 14.43 -23.44
N PHE A 181 1.51 13.55 -22.91
CA PHE A 181 2.25 13.79 -21.67
C PHE A 181 3.70 13.31 -21.79
N ASP A 182 4.61 13.88 -20.99
CA ASP A 182 5.92 13.30 -20.74
C ASP A 182 5.75 11.98 -19.95
N LEU A 183 5.70 10.88 -20.70
CA LEU A 183 5.37 9.55 -20.17
C LEU A 183 6.63 8.80 -19.76
N GLN A 184 6.67 8.41 -18.50
CA GLN A 184 7.68 7.56 -17.91
C GLN A 184 7.08 6.17 -17.63
N LEU A 185 7.75 5.13 -18.12
CA LEU A 185 7.30 3.74 -17.97
C LEU A 185 8.16 3.02 -16.94
N LEU A 186 7.51 2.43 -15.93
CA LEU A 186 8.19 1.50 -15.03
C LEU A 186 8.05 0.06 -15.55
N PRO A 187 9.17 -0.65 -15.77
CA PRO A 187 9.14 -2.07 -16.04
C PRO A 187 8.50 -2.86 -14.90
N LYS A 188 7.90 -4.00 -15.23
CA LYS A 188 7.30 -4.89 -14.23
C LYS A 188 8.33 -5.36 -13.21
N VAL A 189 8.05 -5.10 -11.93
CA VAL A 189 8.82 -5.66 -10.82
C VAL A 189 8.65 -7.19 -10.78
N VAL A 190 9.78 -7.89 -10.74
CA VAL A 190 9.87 -9.35 -10.59
C VAL A 190 10.40 -9.70 -9.19
N CYS A 191 9.95 -10.84 -8.64
CA CYS A 191 10.54 -11.38 -7.43
C CYS A 191 11.88 -12.08 -7.72
N SER A 192 12.58 -12.54 -6.68
CA SER A 192 13.88 -13.22 -6.80
C SER A 192 13.89 -14.41 -7.76
N GLY A 193 12.80 -15.18 -7.84
CA GLY A 193 12.66 -16.25 -8.84
C GLY A 193 12.17 -15.81 -10.22
N GLY A 194 12.24 -14.53 -10.56
CA GLY A 194 11.97 -13.99 -11.90
C GLY A 194 10.48 -13.81 -12.26
N GLU A 195 9.56 -14.14 -11.37
CA GLU A 195 8.13 -14.03 -11.62
C GLU A 195 7.59 -12.63 -11.30
N ARG A 196 6.70 -12.09 -12.15
CA ARG A 196 6.05 -10.79 -11.95
C ARG A 196 5.35 -10.68 -10.59
N VAL A 197 5.51 -9.55 -9.92
CA VAL A 197 4.70 -9.13 -8.77
C VAL A 197 3.42 -8.46 -9.28
N SER A 198 2.24 -8.99 -8.95
CA SER A 198 0.95 -8.43 -9.39
C SER A 198 -0.20 -8.80 -8.45
N SER A 199 -1.24 -7.97 -8.38
CA SER A 199 -2.44 -8.27 -7.59
C SER A 199 -3.13 -9.58 -8.03
N SER A 200 -3.08 -9.95 -9.31
CA SER A 200 -3.65 -11.22 -9.78
C SER A 200 -2.91 -12.43 -9.19
N ARG A 201 -1.57 -12.38 -9.17
CA ARG A 201 -0.75 -13.44 -8.58
C ARG A 201 -0.95 -13.52 -7.07
N ILE A 202 -1.02 -12.38 -6.39
CA ILE A 202 -1.26 -12.31 -4.94
C ILE A 202 -2.61 -12.96 -4.58
N ARG A 203 -3.68 -12.65 -5.32
CA ARG A 203 -4.98 -13.31 -5.13
C ARG A 203 -4.90 -14.82 -5.37
N ALA A 204 -4.20 -15.26 -6.41
CA ALA A 204 -4.03 -16.68 -6.69
C ALA A 204 -3.28 -17.41 -5.55
N LEU A 205 -2.27 -16.76 -4.94
CA LEU A 205 -1.55 -17.31 -3.79
C LEU A 205 -2.46 -17.41 -2.56
N PHE A 206 -3.26 -16.39 -2.26
CA PHE A 206 -4.25 -16.46 -1.17
C PHE A 206 -5.28 -17.57 -1.40
N ALA A 207 -5.81 -17.70 -2.61
CA ALA A 207 -6.75 -18.77 -2.96
C ALA A 207 -6.15 -20.19 -2.82
N GLN A 208 -4.82 -20.31 -2.91
CA GLN A 208 -4.09 -21.55 -2.71
C GLN A 208 -3.65 -21.77 -1.24
N GLY A 209 -4.00 -20.89 -0.31
CA GLY A 209 -3.54 -20.93 1.08
C GLY A 209 -2.06 -20.58 1.27
N ARG A 210 -1.40 -20.04 0.24
CA ARG A 210 0.04 -19.70 0.23
C ARG A 210 0.28 -18.29 0.76
N ASN A 211 -0.21 -18.02 1.97
CA ASN A 211 -0.29 -16.67 2.55
C ASN A 211 1.09 -16.03 2.73
N ALA A 212 2.09 -16.76 3.24
CA ALA A 212 3.44 -16.22 3.43
C ALA A 212 4.07 -15.72 2.13
N GLU A 213 3.82 -16.39 1.01
CA GLU A 213 4.32 -15.97 -0.30
C GLU A 213 3.55 -14.75 -0.81
N ALA A 214 2.22 -14.72 -0.65
CA ALA A 214 1.39 -13.56 -0.97
C ALA A 214 1.85 -12.32 -0.19
N ASP A 215 2.09 -12.47 1.11
CA ASP A 215 2.53 -11.41 2.00
C ASP A 215 3.94 -10.91 1.66
N THR A 216 4.84 -11.81 1.23
CA THR A 216 6.17 -11.45 0.70
C THR A 216 6.05 -10.56 -0.53
N LEU A 217 5.10 -10.85 -1.43
CA LEU A 217 4.85 -10.04 -2.63
C LEU A 217 4.14 -8.72 -2.29
N LEU A 218 3.31 -8.69 -1.25
CA LEU A 218 2.69 -7.48 -0.71
C LEU A 218 3.74 -6.56 -0.09
N GLY A 219 4.71 -7.10 0.66
CA GLY A 219 5.81 -6.33 1.25
C GLY A 219 5.43 -5.51 2.49
N TRP A 220 4.27 -5.76 3.10
CA TRP A 220 3.78 -5.03 4.27
C TRP A 220 4.07 -5.73 5.62
N GLN A 221 4.87 -6.80 5.62
CA GLN A 221 5.16 -7.64 6.81
C GLN A 221 6.23 -7.07 7.74
N GLN A 222 7.06 -6.14 7.26
CA GLN A 222 7.96 -5.38 8.12
C GLN A 222 7.13 -4.29 8.81
N PRO A 223 7.38 -3.95 10.08
CA PRO A 223 6.75 -2.79 10.70
C PRO A 223 7.29 -1.52 10.02
N TRP A 224 6.66 -1.15 8.90
CA TRP A 224 6.64 0.21 8.39
C TRP A 224 6.13 1.06 9.54
N GLY A 225 7.02 1.84 10.17
CA GLY A 225 6.78 2.46 11.47
C GLY A 225 5.34 2.93 11.62
N THR A 226 4.56 2.22 12.45
CA THR A 226 3.20 2.63 12.77
C THR A 226 3.25 4.03 13.31
N GLU A 227 2.48 4.95 12.71
CA GLU A 227 2.15 6.20 13.37
C GLU A 227 1.44 5.86 14.69
N GLY A 228 2.15 6.08 15.79
CA GLY A 228 1.59 6.10 17.12
C GLY A 228 1.54 7.55 17.61
N ILE A 229 0.45 7.94 18.25
CA ILE A 229 0.45 9.15 19.08
C ILE A 229 1.20 8.78 20.35
N LEU A 230 2.37 9.40 20.57
CA LEU A 230 3.04 9.36 21.85
C LEU A 230 2.41 10.44 22.74
N LEU A 231 1.73 10.02 23.80
CA LEU A 231 1.26 10.92 24.85
C LEU A 231 2.35 11.00 25.91
N ILE A 232 3.06 12.14 25.98
CA ILE A 232 4.06 12.40 27.01
C ILE A 232 3.40 13.26 28.10
N TYR A 233 3.38 12.74 29.33
CA TYR A 233 3.02 13.50 30.52
C TYR A 233 4.30 13.99 31.20
N TYR A 234 4.42 15.29 31.45
CA TYR A 234 5.51 15.85 32.26
C TYR A 234 5.02 16.07 33.69
N GLY A 235 5.63 15.40 34.65
CA GLY A 235 5.75 15.88 36.03
C GLY A 235 6.96 16.81 36.16
N SER A 236 6.92 17.76 37.09
CA SER A 236 7.93 18.81 37.29
C SER A 236 9.39 18.31 37.30
N PRO A 237 10.35 19.06 36.71
CA PRO A 237 11.72 18.60 36.51
C PRO A 237 12.55 18.70 37.81
N GLY A 238 13.24 17.62 38.19
CA GLY A 238 14.17 17.71 39.34
C GLY A 238 14.87 16.45 39.87
N ARG A 239 14.55 15.22 39.45
CA ARG A 239 15.31 14.00 39.87
C ARG A 239 15.38 12.96 38.76
N ARG A 240 16.57 12.41 38.50
CA ARG A 240 16.71 11.13 37.81
C ARG A 240 16.22 10.03 38.77
N PRO A 241 15.22 9.20 38.44
CA PRO A 241 14.77 8.15 39.35
C PRO A 241 15.77 7.00 39.35
N SER A 242 16.35 6.68 40.50
CA SER A 242 16.99 5.37 40.73
C SER A 242 15.90 4.32 40.94
N LEU A 243 16.06 3.14 40.33
CA LEU A 243 15.10 2.04 40.23
C LEU A 243 14.67 1.35 41.54
N ARG A 244 14.91 1.95 42.71
CA ARG A 244 14.53 1.36 44.00
C ARG A 244 14.06 2.49 44.93
N GLU A 245 12.79 2.36 45.34
CA GLU A 245 12.03 3.14 46.34
C GLU A 245 10.93 4.06 45.77
N PRO A 246 9.67 3.91 46.23
CA PRO A 246 8.58 4.80 45.85
C PRO A 246 8.61 6.06 46.74
N LEU A 247 8.72 7.24 46.12
CA LEU A 247 8.47 8.52 46.77
C LEU A 247 7.09 9.01 46.34
N GLU A 248 6.14 9.00 47.28
CA GLU A 248 4.87 9.72 47.18
C GLU A 248 5.15 11.22 47.16
N HIS A 249 4.84 11.93 46.06
CA HIS A 249 4.51 13.35 46.07
C HIS A 249 3.56 13.69 44.91
N SER A 250 2.49 14.39 45.25
CA SER A 250 1.38 14.81 44.39
C SER A 250 1.79 16.01 43.50
N ILE A 251 1.53 15.92 42.20
CA ILE A 251 1.60 17.04 41.25
C ILE A 251 0.17 17.28 40.74
N SER A 252 -0.29 18.52 40.84
CA SER A 252 -1.71 18.86 40.86
C SER A 252 -2.40 18.97 39.51
N GLU A 253 -1.73 19.09 38.36
CA GLU A 253 -2.42 19.05 37.05
C GLU A 253 -1.55 18.47 35.91
N PRO A 254 -2.03 17.43 35.17
CA PRO A 254 -1.33 16.90 34.01
C PRO A 254 -1.52 17.79 32.77
N ARG A 255 -0.42 18.15 32.09
CA ARG A 255 -0.47 18.75 30.74
C ARG A 255 -0.32 17.66 29.67
N LEU A 256 -1.29 17.57 28.77
CA LEU A 256 -1.25 16.69 27.60
C LEU A 256 -0.39 17.33 26.51
N ILE A 257 0.74 16.72 26.16
CA ILE A 257 1.45 17.03 24.92
C ILE A 257 1.34 15.79 24.03
N ALA A 258 0.56 15.91 22.96
CA ALA A 258 0.50 14.90 21.92
C ALA A 258 1.63 15.19 20.91
N ALA A 259 2.56 14.26 20.77
CA ALA A 259 3.58 14.30 19.74
C ALA A 259 3.43 13.07 18.83
N THR A 260 3.49 13.29 17.52
CA THR A 260 3.59 12.20 16.55
C THR A 260 5.05 11.79 16.47
N VAL A 261 5.35 10.52 16.76
CA VAL A 261 6.74 10.02 16.78
C VAL A 261 6.82 8.70 16.00
N ARG A 262 7.88 8.52 15.21
CA ARG A 262 8.17 7.26 14.50
C ARG A 262 9.18 6.42 15.29
N GLY A 263 8.90 5.13 15.48
CA GLY A 263 9.80 4.17 16.13
C GLY A 263 9.08 3.10 16.97
N ARG A 264 9.83 2.13 17.50
CA ARG A 264 9.36 1.24 18.58
C ARG A 264 9.52 1.96 19.90
N PHE A 265 8.42 2.21 20.61
CA PHE A 265 8.43 2.81 21.94
C PHE A 265 7.79 1.84 22.94
N VAL A 266 8.40 1.74 24.12
CA VAL A 266 7.72 1.20 25.30
C VAL A 266 7.13 2.40 26.04
N ILE A 267 5.81 2.55 25.99
CA ILE A 267 5.12 3.61 26.71
C ILE A 267 4.83 3.07 28.11
N ASN A 268 5.53 3.60 29.13
CA ASN A 268 5.19 3.30 30.51
C ASN A 268 4.23 4.40 31.01
N VAL A 269 2.94 4.09 31.01
CA VAL A 269 1.91 4.98 31.59
C VAL A 269 1.74 4.58 33.05
N SER A 270 2.38 5.30 33.96
CA SER A 270 2.14 5.14 35.40
C SER A 270 1.16 6.21 35.88
N GLY A 271 0.05 5.80 36.49
CA GLY A 271 -0.75 6.69 37.36
C GLY A 271 -2.15 7.13 36.90
N VAL A 272 -2.81 6.48 35.92
CA VAL A 272 -4.21 6.78 35.61
C VAL A 272 -5.05 5.50 35.43
N PRO A 273 -6.20 5.35 36.12
CA PRO A 273 -7.14 4.27 35.83
C PRO A 273 -7.75 4.50 34.44
N ILE A 274 -7.56 3.53 33.54
CA ILE A 274 -8.15 3.54 32.21
C ILE A 274 -9.67 3.34 32.37
N THR A 275 -10.48 4.38 32.23
CA THR A 275 -11.93 4.21 32.10
C THR A 275 -12.25 3.84 30.64
N PRO A 276 -13.01 2.77 30.36
CA PRO A 276 -13.35 2.41 28.99
C PRO A 276 -14.21 3.50 28.34
N TRP A 277 -13.86 3.87 27.11
CA TRP A 277 -14.63 4.80 26.29
C TRP A 277 -16.03 4.21 25.98
N ARG A 278 -17.08 4.73 26.63
CA ARG A 278 -18.48 4.40 26.31
C ARG A 278 -18.90 5.20 25.08
N ARG A 279 -19.39 4.50 24.03
CA ARG A 279 -20.12 5.14 22.92
C ARG A 279 -21.34 5.86 23.48
N SER A 280 -21.50 7.15 23.18
CA SER A 280 -22.76 7.84 23.37
C SER A 280 -23.76 7.36 22.31
N SER A 281 -24.77 6.61 22.75
CA SER A 281 -25.99 6.37 21.98
C SER A 281 -26.86 7.62 22.06
N THR A 282 -27.08 8.29 20.94
CA THR A 282 -28.18 9.27 20.81
C THR A 282 -29.49 8.50 20.74
N ALA A 283 -30.25 8.48 21.84
CA ALA A 283 -31.68 8.25 21.82
C ALA A 283 -32.37 9.60 22.05
N ARG A 284 -33.25 9.95 21.11
CA ARG A 284 -34.20 11.06 21.24
C ARG A 284 -35.25 10.68 22.27
N ASP A 285 -35.58 11.62 23.15
CA ASP A 285 -36.91 11.75 23.74
C ASP A 285 -37.18 13.25 23.91
N ARG A 286 -37.87 13.81 22.92
CA ARG A 286 -39.03 14.71 23.04
C ARG A 286 -39.78 14.67 21.72
#